data_AF-A0A1L8DV03-F1
#
_entry.id   AF-A0A1L8DV03-F1
#
_cell.length_a   1.000
_cell.length_b   1.000
_cell.length_c   1.000
_cell.angle_alpha   90.00
_cell.angle_beta   90.00
_cell.angle_gamma   90.00
#
_symmetry.space_group_name_H-M   'P 1'
#
loop_
_entity.id
_entity.type
_entity.pdbx_description
1 polymer ?
#
loop_
_entity_poly.entity_id
_entity_poly.type
_entity_poly.pdbx_seq_one_letter_code
_entity_poly.pdbx_strand_id
1 'polypeptide(L)' 'MIKKRFNFLLYGFIGVVSLALYPILVDPMINTKKYQRIQDRNRAGVKQEEIQPGNMKVWSDPFDRRKE' A
#
# COMPACT_ATOMS: atom_id res chain seq x y z
N MET A 1 2.00 -20.42 34.25
CA MET A 1 2.85 -19.19 34.23
C MET A 1 3.58 -18.99 32.91
N ILE A 2 4.22 -20.03 32.35
CA ILE A 2 5.01 -19.98 31.09
C ILE A 2 4.19 -19.54 29.86
N LYS A 3 2.97 -20.07 29.67
CA LYS A 3 2.08 -19.68 28.56
C LYS A 3 1.74 -18.18 28.54
N LYS A 4 1.56 -17.54 29.72
CA LYS A 4 1.26 -16.10 29.82
C LYS A 4 2.45 -15.24 29.36
N ARG A 5 3.68 -15.64 29.71
CA ARG A 5 4.91 -14.94 29.29
C ARG A 5 5.15 -15.07 27.79
N PHE A 6 4.95 -16.27 27.24
CA PHE A 6 5.05 -16.51 25.80
C PHE A 6 4.05 -15.66 25.02
N ASN A 7 2.78 -15.63 25.44
CA ASN A 7 1.75 -14.81 24.80
C ASN A 7 2.12 -13.33 24.84
N PHE A 8 2.62 -12.83 25.98
CA PHE A 8 3.06 -11.44 26.10
C PHE A 8 4.19 -11.10 25.10
N LEU A 9 5.18 -11.97 24.98
CA LEU A 9 6.28 -11.80 24.02
C LEU A 9 5.77 -11.85 22.57
N LEU A 10 4.87 -12.77 22.25
CA LEU A 10 4.31 -12.90 20.91
C LEU A 10 3.51 -11.66 20.49
N TYR A 11 2.62 -11.16 21.36
CA TYR A 11 1.85 -9.95 21.07
C TYR A 11 2.74 -8.71 21.01
N GLY A 12 3.76 -8.62 21.88
CA GLY A 12 4.76 -7.56 21.82
C GLY A 12 5.49 -7.57 20.48
N PHE A 13 5.92 -8.74 20.02
CA PHE A 13 6.59 -8.90 18.72
C PHE A 13 5.67 -8.51 17.55
N ILE A 14 4.43 -9.02 17.51
CA ILE A 14 3.46 -8.65 16.48
C ILE A 14 3.18 -7.15 16.49
N GLY A 15 3.07 -6.54 17.68
CA GLY A 15 2.90 -5.10 17.84
C GLY A 15 4.05 -4.29 17.24
N VAL A 16 5.29 -4.66 17.56
CA VAL A 16 6.49 -4.02 17.00
C VAL A 16 6.54 -4.16 15.48
N VAL A 17 6.30 -5.37 14.95
CA VAL A 17 6.27 -5.62 13.50
C VAL A 17 5.17 -4.78 12.82
N SER A 18 3.99 -4.71 13.42
CA SER A 18 2.86 -3.94 12.88
C SER A 18 3.17 -2.44 12.85
N LEU A 19 3.81 -1.91 13.90
CA LEU A 19 4.26 -0.52 13.94
C LEU A 19 5.33 -0.24 12.89
N ALA A 20 6.29 -1.14 12.70
CA ALA A 20 7.31 -1.01 11.67
C ALA A 20 6.73 -1.04 10.24
N LEU A 21 5.69 -1.85 10.02
CA LEU A 21 5.02 -1.99 8.73
C LEU A 21 3.96 -0.90 8.45
N TYR A 22 3.50 -0.17 9.47
CA TYR A 22 2.49 0.87 9.34
C TYR A 22 2.74 1.87 8.18
N PRO A 23 3.93 2.49 8.04
CA PRO A 23 4.17 3.45 6.94
C PRO A 23 4.17 2.82 5.54
N ILE A 24 4.30 1.50 5.43
CA ILE A 24 4.35 0.79 4.15
C ILE A 24 2.96 0.32 3.72
N LEU A 25 2.17 -0.19 4.68
CA LEU A 25 0.88 -0.80 4.38
C LEU A 25 -0.30 0.15 4.62
N VAL A 26 -0.29 0.88 5.74
CA VAL A 26 -1.46 1.63 6.22
C VAL A 26 -1.42 3.08 5.79
N ASP A 27 -0.28 3.76 5.98
CA ASP A 27 -0.14 5.18 5.62
C ASP A 27 -0.48 5.47 4.15
N PRO A 28 -0.05 4.66 3.16
CA PRO A 28 -0.40 4.92 1.76
C PRO A 28 -1.89 4.79 1.45
N MET A 29 -2.62 3.98 2.23
CA MET A 29 -4.06 3.79 2.07
C MET A 29 -4.86 4.94 2.69
N ILE A 30 -4.40 5.50 3.81
CA ILE A 30 -5.09 6.61 4.49
C ILE A 30 -4.69 7.96 3.88
N ASN A 31 -3.41 8.16 3.60
CA ASN A 31 -2.81 9.41 3.14
C ASN A 31 -2.41 9.37 1.66
N THR A 32 -3.34 8.94 0.80
CA THR A 32 -3.11 8.69 -0.63
C THR A 32 -2.52 9.87 -1.41
N LYS A 33 -2.89 11.12 -1.08
CA LYS A 33 -2.47 12.34 -1.78
C LYS A 33 -0.96 12.52 -1.90
N LYS A 34 -0.19 12.07 -0.91
CA LYS A 34 1.29 12.14 -0.94
C LYS A 34 1.83 11.18 -2.00
N TYR A 35 1.30 9.97 -2.03
CA TYR A 35 1.75 8.89 -2.90
C TYR A 35 1.31 9.10 -4.34
N GLN A 36 0.10 9.64 -4.57
CA GLN A 36 -0.36 10.09 -5.89
C GLN A 36 0.61 11.12 -6.49
N ARG A 37 0.96 12.17 -5.74
CA ARG A 37 1.93 13.19 -6.20
C ARG A 37 3.30 12.63 -6.55
N ILE A 38 3.78 11.64 -5.78
CA ILE A 38 5.04 10.95 -6.08
C ILE A 38 4.89 10.12 -7.36
N GLN A 39 3.77 9.42 -7.51
CA GLN A 39 3.48 8.60 -8.68
C GLN A 39 3.34 9.43 -9.95
N ASP A 40 2.63 10.56 -9.92
CA ASP A 40 2.46 11.48 -11.05
C ASP A 40 3.82 11.96 -11.59
N ARG A 41 4.73 12.32 -10.68
CA ARG A 41 6.10 12.72 -11.04
C ARG A 41 6.89 11.57 -11.64
N ASN A 42 6.83 10.39 -11.03
CA ASN A 42 7.58 9.22 -11.49
C ASN A 42 7.03 8.63 -12.80
N ARG A 43 5.77 8.94 -13.15
CA ARG A 43 5.10 8.47 -14.37
C ARG A 43 4.85 9.59 -15.38
N ALA A 44 5.52 10.72 -15.23
CA ALA A 44 5.44 11.81 -16.19
C ALA A 44 5.84 11.31 -17.59
N GLY A 45 4.98 11.53 -18.59
CA GLY A 45 5.19 11.09 -19.97
C GLY A 45 4.84 9.63 -20.26
N VAL A 46 4.34 8.87 -19.28
CA VAL A 46 3.89 7.48 -19.48
C VAL A 46 2.38 7.46 -19.72
N LYS A 47 1.97 7.14 -20.96
CA LYS A 47 0.57 6.84 -21.29
C LYS A 47 0.26 5.38 -21.00
N GLN A 48 -0.27 5.11 -19.82
CA GLN A 48 -0.43 3.74 -19.31
C GLN A 48 -1.41 2.93 -20.16
N GLU A 49 -2.40 3.60 -20.76
CA GLU A 49 -3.42 3.04 -21.64
C GLU A 49 -2.84 2.54 -22.97
N GLU A 50 -1.71 3.09 -23.41
CA GLU A 50 -1.02 2.67 -24.64
C GLU A 50 -0.05 1.50 -24.38
N ILE A 51 0.44 1.35 -23.15
CA ILE A 51 1.34 0.26 -22.74
C ILE A 51 0.54 -0.99 -22.40
N GLN A 52 -0.61 -0.82 -21.77
CA GLN A 52 -1.44 -1.93 -21.35
C GLN A 52 -2.32 -2.44 -22.49
N PRO A 53 -2.62 -3.74 -22.54
CA PRO A 53 -3.47 -4.27 -23.59
C PRO A 53 -4.85 -3.61 -23.51
N GLY A 54 -5.33 -3.14 -24.67
CA GLY A 54 -6.51 -2.27 -24.76
C GLY A 54 -7.77 -2.88 -24.14
N ASN A 55 -8.63 -2.00 -23.61
CA ASN A 55 -9.93 -2.29 -23.00
C ASN A 55 -9.94 -2.92 -21.59
N MET A 56 -8.79 -3.01 -20.92
CA MET A 56 -8.70 -3.43 -19.51
C MET A 56 -8.56 -2.24 -18.55
N LYS A 57 -8.86 -2.46 -17.26
CA LYS A 57 -8.53 -1.48 -16.21
C LYS A 57 -7.00 -1.41 -16.07
N VAL A 58 -6.48 -0.20 -15.92
CA VAL A 58 -5.07 0.05 -15.66
C VAL A 58 -4.67 -0.54 -14.30
N TRP A 59 -3.97 -1.68 -14.28
CA TRP A 59 -3.59 -2.37 -13.03
C TRP A 59 -2.37 -1.74 -12.34
N SER A 60 -1.59 -0.97 -13.10
CA SER A 60 -0.42 -0.28 -12.58
C SER A 60 -0.73 0.98 -11.80
N ASP A 61 -1.97 1.48 -11.85
CA ASP A 61 -2.44 2.61 -11.06
C ASP A 61 -3.32 2.08 -9.89
N PRO A 62 -2.79 2.07 -8.66
CA PRO A 62 -3.53 1.61 -7.49
C PRO A 62 -4.60 2.61 -7.02
N PHE A 63 -4.59 3.85 -7.53
CA PHE A 63 -5.56 4.90 -7.17
C PHE A 63 -6.68 5.06 -8.20
N ASP A 64 -6.62 4.34 -9.32
CA ASP A 64 -7.63 4.44 -10.37
C ASP A 64 -9.02 4.05 -9.85
N ARG A 65 -10.01 4.85 -10.26
CA ARG A 65 -11.39 4.75 -9.81
C ARG A 65 -11.94 3.36 -10.14
N ARG A 66 -12.79 2.80 -9.28
CA ARG A 66 -13.58 1.64 -9.68
C ARG A 66 -14.52 2.11 -10.79
N LYS A 67 -14.53 1.40 -11.93
CA LYS A 67 -15.56 1.59 -12.95
C LYS A 67 -16.89 1.17 -12.29
N GLU A 68 -17.86 2.08 -12.27
CA GLU A 68 -19.24 1.79 -11.86
C GLU A 68 -19.89 0.82 -12.85
#